data_AF-A0AAU9TQ80-F1
#
_entry.id   AF-A0AAU9TQ80-F1
#
_cell.length_a   1.000
_cell.length_b   1.000
_cell.length_c   1.000
_cell.angle_alpha   90.00
_cell.angle_beta   90.00
_cell.angle_gamma   90.00
#
_symmetry.space_group_name_H-M   'P 1'
#
loop_
_entity.id
_entity.type
_entity.pdbx_description
1 polymer ?
#
loop_
_entity_poly.entity_id
_entity_poly.type
_entity_poly.pdbx_seq_one_letter_code
_entity_poly.pdbx_strand_id
1 'polypeptide(L)' 'MSAMYAKRFEAVFLYTHPKGPKLSYAAAAKVIKKSKKFVEKWIKRYKQLKNVDDFPERGKTRATTTTSKIKRS' A
#
# COMPACT_ATOMS: atom_id res chain seq x y z
N MET A 1 -9.47 -10.73 5.48
CA MET A 1 -8.87 -9.68 4.62
C MET A 1 -8.61 -8.43 5.46
N SER A 2 -7.42 -7.81 5.35
CA SER A 2 -7.12 -6.58 6.09
C SER A 2 -7.76 -5.34 5.43
N ALA A 3 -8.27 -4.40 6.22
CA ALA A 3 -8.83 -3.14 5.73
C ALA A 3 -7.84 -2.31 4.89
N MET A 4 -6.53 -2.51 5.10
CA MET A 4 -5.50 -1.88 4.26
C MET A 4 -5.38 -2.54 2.88
N TYR A 5 -5.61 -3.85 2.79
CA TYR A 5 -5.57 -4.58 1.51
C TYR A 5 -6.73 -4.14 0.62
N ALA A 6 -7.94 -4.08 1.16
CA ALA A 6 -9.14 -3.65 0.43
C ALA A 6 -8.92 -2.28 -0.24
N LYS A 7 -8.38 -1.30 0.48
CA LYS A 7 -8.09 0.05 -0.04
C LYS A 7 -7.04 0.08 -1.16
N ARG A 8 -6.06 -0.82 -1.14
CA ARG A 8 -5.04 -0.93 -2.20
C ARG A 8 -5.63 -1.58 -3.44
N PHE A 9 -6.44 -2.62 -3.24
CA PHE A 9 -7.15 -3.29 -4.31
C PHE A 9 -8.13 -2.34 -5.00
N GLU A 10 -8.92 -1.58 -4.24
CA GLU A 10 -9.79 -0.53 -4.79
C GLU A 10 -9.00 0.51 -5.61
N ALA A 11 -7.82 0.95 -5.14
CA ALA A 11 -6.99 1.90 -5.88
C ALA A 11 -6.55 1.39 -7.26
N VAL A 12 -6.17 0.12 -7.32
CA VAL A 12 -5.74 -0.52 -8.57
C VAL A 12 -6.95 -0.82 -9.45
N PHE A 13 -8.03 -1.33 -8.86
CA PHE A 13 -9.25 -1.72 -9.56
C PHE A 13 -9.90 -0.52 -10.26
N LEU A 14 -10.06 0.61 -9.56
CA LEU A 14 -10.67 1.82 -10.12
C LEU A 14 -9.87 2.45 -11.27
N TYR A 15 -8.59 2.11 -11.43
CA TYR A 15 -7.75 2.64 -12.52
C TYR A 15 -7.57 1.66 -13.68
N THR A 16 -7.42 0.37 -13.38
CA THR A 16 -7.02 -0.63 -14.38
C THR A 16 -8.17 -1.49 -14.91
N HIS A 17 -9.31 -1.54 -14.23
CA HIS A 17 -10.31 -2.53 -14.56
C HIS A 17 -11.07 -2.18 -15.85
N PRO A 18 -11.01 -3.03 -16.90
CA PRO A 18 -11.65 -2.74 -18.19
C PRO A 18 -13.18 -2.76 -18.13
N LYS A 19 -13.77 -3.46 -17.15
CA LYS A 19 -15.22 -3.48 -16.89
C LYS A 19 -15.65 -2.48 -15.81
N GLY A 20 -14.70 -1.74 -15.23
CA GLY A 20 -14.95 -0.75 -14.19
C GLY A 20 -14.89 0.68 -14.74
N PRO A 21 -15.35 1.67 -13.97
CA PRO A 21 -15.15 3.06 -14.33
C PRO A 21 -13.65 3.35 -14.40
N LYS A 22 -13.12 3.73 -15.58
CA LYS A 22 -11.74 4.20 -15.75
C LYS A 22 -11.61 5.56 -15.08
N LEU A 23 -11.40 5.56 -13.77
CA LEU A 23 -11.28 6.77 -12.98
C LEU A 23 -9.87 7.32 -13.09
N SER A 24 -9.77 8.64 -13.22
CA SER A 24 -8.49 9.33 -13.11
C SER A 24 -7.92 9.17 -11.70
N TYR A 25 -6.60 9.31 -11.55
CA TYR A 25 -5.92 9.22 -10.25
C TYR A 25 -6.56 10.09 -9.15
N ALA A 26 -7.09 11.26 -9.52
CA ALA A 26 -7.74 12.18 -8.59
C ALA A 26 -9.12 11.67 -8.13
N ALA A 27 -9.88 11.05 -9.02
CA ALA A 27 -11.18 10.50 -8.69
C ALA A 27 -11.07 9.22 -7.84
N ALA A 28 -10.13 8.32 -8.17
CA ALA A 28 -9.82 7.16 -7.34
C ALA A 28 -9.35 7.56 -5.92
N ALA A 29 -8.54 8.61 -5.82
CA ALA A 29 -8.10 9.15 -4.53
C ALA A 29 -9.27 9.66 -3.67
N LYS A 30 -10.26 10.33 -4.29
CA LYS A 30 -11.49 10.77 -3.61
C LYS A 30 -12.33 9.60 -3.09
N VAL A 31 -12.52 8.56 -3.91
CA VAL A 31 -13.30 7.36 -3.53
C VAL A 31 -12.67 6.66 -2.32
N ILE A 32 -11.35 6.50 -2.33
CA ILE A 32 -10.61 5.77 -1.28
C ILE A 32 -10.29 6.68 -0.08
N LYS A 33 -10.62 7.99 -0.17
CA LYS A 33 -10.27 9.03 0.79
C LYS A 33 -8.78 9.00 1.15
N LYS A 34 -7.93 8.87 0.13
CA LYS A 34 -6.46 8.81 0.24
C LYS A 34 -5.81 9.82 -0.69
N SER A 35 -4.49 9.99 -0.54
CA SER A 35 -3.73 10.93 -1.36
C SER A 35 -3.52 10.39 -2.78
N LYS A 36 -3.44 11.30 -3.76
CA LYS A 36 -3.12 10.97 -5.15
C LYS A 36 -1.79 10.21 -5.26
N LYS A 37 -0.77 10.64 -4.50
CA LYS A 37 0.55 9.98 -4.43
C LYS A 37 0.46 8.53 -3.98
N PHE A 38 -0.48 8.20 -3.09
CA PHE A 38 -0.72 6.81 -2.67
C PHE A 38 -1.23 5.98 -3.84
N VAL A 39 -2.27 6.44 -4.53
CA VAL A 39 -2.87 5.75 -5.68
C VAL A 39 -1.86 5.55 -6.80
N GLU A 40 -1.07 6.57 -7.12
CA GLU A 40 -0.02 6.52 -8.14
C GLU A 40 1.09 5.50 -7.80
N LYS A 41 1.57 5.49 -6.54
CA LYS A 41 2.56 4.51 -6.07
C LYS A 41 2.06 3.07 -6.25
N TRP A 42 0.78 2.82 -5.95
CA TRP A 42 0.19 1.49 -6.08
C TRP A 42 -0.04 1.06 -7.51
N ILE A 43 -0.50 1.95 -8.38
CA ILE A 43 -0.67 1.66 -9.81
C ILE A 43 0.68 1.39 -10.46
N LYS A 44 1.73 2.17 -10.12
CA LYS A 44 3.09 1.95 -10.62
C LYS A 44 3.64 0.59 -10.16
N ARG A 45 3.44 0.23 -8.88
CA ARG A 45 3.80 -1.11 -8.38
C ARG A 45 3.02 -2.21 -9.07
N TYR A 46 1.71 -2.04 -9.27
CA TYR A 46 0.88 -3.04 -9.93
C TYR A 46 1.33 -3.27 -11.38
N LYS A 47 1.75 -2.22 -12.10
CA LYS A 47 2.35 -2.38 -13.43
C LYS A 47 3.66 -3.18 -13.42
N GLN A 48 4.47 -3.06 -12.36
CA GLN A 48 5.77 -3.73 -12.25
C GLN A 48 5.67 -5.17 -11.72
N LEU A 49 4.86 -5.39 -10.69
CA LEU A 49 4.80 -6.65 -9.94
C LEU A 49 3.54 -7.47 -10.25
N LYS A 50 2.52 -6.86 -10.89
CA LYS A 50 1.14 -7.39 -11.01
C LYS A 50 0.54 -7.87 -9.68
N ASN A 51 1.08 -7.39 -8.56
CA ASN A 51 0.68 -7.75 -7.21
C ASN A 51 0.28 -6.52 -6.39
N VAL A 52 -0.74 -6.67 -5.56
CA VAL A 52 -1.32 -5.65 -4.66
C VAL A 52 -0.98 -5.94 -3.19
N ASP A 53 -0.54 -7.16 -2.86
CA ASP A 53 -0.19 -7.57 -1.49
C ASP A 53 1.26 -7.21 -1.13
N ASP A 54 2.19 -7.33 -2.07
CA ASP A 54 3.63 -7.29 -1.78
C ASP A 54 4.11 -5.93 -1.24
N PHE A 55 4.35 -5.93 0.07
CA PHE A 55 5.16 -4.93 0.74
C PHE A 55 6.52 -5.55 1.01
N PRO A 56 7.63 -4.91 0.58
CA PRO A 56 8.97 -5.39 0.90
C PRO A 56 9.28 -5.37 2.41
N GLU A 57 8.39 -4.81 3.25
CA GLU A 57 8.49 -4.84 4.71
C GLU A 57 7.73 -5.98 5.38
N ARG A 58 7.00 -6.83 4.64
CA ARG A 58 6.32 -8.01 5.22
C ARG A 58 7.29 -9.07 5.76
N GLY A 59 8.60 -8.87 5.58
CA GLY A 59 9.68 -9.65 6.18
C GLY A 59 10.77 -8.84 6.89
N LYS A 60 10.65 -7.51 7.03
CA LYS A 60 11.59 -6.76 7.88
C LYS A 60 11.14 -6.92 9.32
N THR A 61 11.73 -7.89 10.01
CA THR A 61 11.74 -7.97 11.46
C THR A 61 12.07 -6.57 11.99
N ARG A 62 11.19 -6.04 12.85
CA ARG A 62 11.49 -4.82 13.60
C ARG A 62 12.79 -5.10 14.35
N ALA A 63 13.88 -4.42 14.00
CA ALA A 63 15.07 -4.43 14.83
C ALA A 63 14.68 -3.80 16.17
N THR A 64 14.33 -4.62 17.16
CA THR A 64 14.23 -4.19 18.54
C THR A 64 15.63 -3.78 18.96
N THR A 65 15.85 -2.48 19.12
CA THR A 65 17.05 -1.93 19.73
C THR A 65 17.22 -2.58 21.10
N THR A 66 18.20 -3.49 21.24
CA THR A 66 18.62 -4.00 22.54
C THR A 66 19.35 -2.87 23.25
N THR A 67 18.62 -2.04 23.99
CA THR A 67 19.21 -1.08 24.92
C THR A 67 19.77 -1.87 26.11
N SER A 68 20.95 -2.47 25.95
CA SER A 68 21.72 -3.03 27.06
C SER A 68 22.31 -1.87 27.88
N LYS A 69 21.52 -1.38 28.85
CA LYS A 69 22.01 -0.66 30.02
C LYS A 69 21.44 -1.35 31.27
N ILE A 70 22.16 -2.33 31.78
CA ILE A 70 22.06 -2.72 33.19
C ILE A 70 23.51 -2.82 33.71
N LYS A 71 23.99 -1.69 34.24
CA LYS A 71 25.14 -1.64 35.16
C LYS A 71 24.51 -1.76 36.56
N ARG A 72 24.63 -2.93 37.19
CA ARG A 72 24.44 -3.13 38.64
C ARG A 72 25.86 -3.24 39.21
N SER A 73 26.35 -2.15 39.82
CA SER A 73 26.43 -1.93 41.27
C SER A 73 27.45 -2.86 41.91
#